data_AF-A0A7V4T6D6-F1
#
_entry.id   AF-A0A7V4T6D6-F1
#
_cell.length_a   1.000
_cell.length_b   1.000
_cell.length_c   1.000
_cell.angle_alpha   90.00
_cell.angle_beta   90.00
_cell.angle_gamma   90.00
#
_symmetry.space_group_name_H-M   'P 1'
#
loop_
_entity.id
_entity.type
_entity.pdbx_description
1 polymer ?
#
loop_
_entity_poly.entity_id
_entity_poly.type
_entity_poly.pdbx_seq_one_letter_code
_entity_poly.pdbx_strand_id
1 'polypeptide(L)' 'MKEINFYRSQSGKSPVEEFLDDLTAKQAKKVIWVLNMVEEHINVPSKYFKKMVTTDNL' A
#
# COMPACT_ATOMS: atom_id res chain seq x y z
N MET A 1 4.78 -15.85 4.77
CA MET A 1 4.49 -14.44 5.08
C MET A 1 5.44 -13.60 4.27
N LYS A 2 4.91 -12.64 3.53
CA LYS A 2 5.72 -11.60 2.89
C LYS A 2 5.98 -10.49 3.90
N GLU A 3 6.98 -9.66 3.65
CA GLU A 3 7.19 -8.45 4.44
C GLU A 3 6.73 -7.24 3.61
N ILE A 4 6.00 -6.32 4.25
CA ILE A 4 5.57 -5.06 3.63
C ILE A 4 6.53 -3.96 4.07
N ASN A 5 7.42 -3.59 3.16
CA ASN A 5 8.39 -2.52 3.38
C ASN A 5 7.84 -1.20 2.82
N PHE A 6 7.59 -0.21 3.69
CA PHE A 6 7.20 1.12 3.25
C PHE A 6 8.39 1.89 2.69
N TYR A 7 8.17 2.52 1.55
CA TYR A 7 9.16 3.39 0.94
C TYR A 7 9.54 4.53 1.91
N ARG A 8 10.85 4.75 2.07
CA ARG A 8 11.42 5.90 2.77
C ARG A 8 12.25 6.71 1.78
N SER A 9 12.09 8.02 1.80
CA SER A 9 12.92 8.95 1.04
C SER A 9 14.34 9.04 1.61
N GLN A 10 15.23 9.75 0.92
CA GLN A 10 16.58 10.03 1.42
C GLN A 10 16.59 10.80 2.76
N SER A 11 15.52 11.55 3.06
CA SER A 11 15.37 12.26 4.34
C SER A 11 14.71 11.41 5.43
N GLY A 12 14.42 10.12 5.16
CA GLY A 12 13.81 9.17 6.09
C GLY A 12 12.29 9.25 6.18
N LYS A 13 11.66 10.23 5.51
CA LYS A 13 10.20 10.38 5.47
C LYS A 13 9.56 9.26 4.66
N SER A 14 8.41 8.76 5.12
CA SER A 14 7.60 7.83 4.37
C SER A 14 6.27 8.47 3.98
N PRO A 15 6.02 8.74 2.68
CA PRO A 15 4.73 9.23 2.21
C PRO A 15 3.57 8.29 2.54
N VAL A 16 3.84 6.99 2.71
CA VAL A 16 2.84 5.99 3.08
C VAL A 16 2.44 6.14 4.55
N GLU A 17 3.41 6.34 5.45
CA GLU A 17 3.12 6.60 6.87
C GLU A 17 2.34 7.90 7.02
N GLU A 18 2.78 8.99 6.38
CA GLU A 18 2.08 10.28 6.37
C GLU A 18 0.62 10.12 5.88
N PHE A 19 0.41 9.38 4.79
CA PHE A 19 -0.94 9.10 4.29
C PHE A 19 -1.79 8.32 5.29
N LEU A 20 -1.24 7.30 5.95
CA LEU A 20 -1.96 6.47 6.92
C LEU A 20 -2.36 7.28 8.17
N ASP A 21 -1.50 8.19 8.62
CA ASP A 21 -1.74 9.07 9.77
C ASP A 21 -2.87 10.09 9.48
N ASP A 22 -3.02 10.51 8.22
CA ASP A 22 -4.09 11.41 7.78
C ASP A 22 -5.46 10.73 7.65
N LEU A 23 -5.53 9.39 7.72
CA LEU A 23 -6.79 8.66 7.59
C LEU A 23 -7.61 8.68 8.89
N THR A 24 -8.94 8.76 8.72
CA THR A 24 -9.83 8.40 9.84
C THR A 24 -9.63 6.94 10.24
N ALA A 25 -9.89 6.60 11.51
CA ALA A 25 -9.77 5.23 12.01
C ALA A 25 -10.55 4.19 11.16
N LYS A 26 -11.68 4.58 10.56
CA LYS A 26 -12.47 3.71 9.67
C LYS A 26 -11.76 3.47 8.33
N GLN A 27 -11.11 4.49 7.76
CA GLN A 27 -10.35 4.36 6.53
C GLN A 27 -9.06 3.57 6.78
N ALA A 28 -8.32 3.88 7.85
CA ALA A 28 -7.11 3.16 8.23
C ALA A 28 -7.37 1.65 8.38
N LYS A 29 -8.44 1.26 9.09
CA LYS A 29 -8.83 -0.17 9.21
C LYS A 29 -9.02 -0.87 7.87
N LYS A 30 -9.60 -0.20 6.88
CA LYS A 30 -9.77 -0.77 5.53
C LYS A 30 -8.43 -0.97 4.82
N VAL A 31 -7.54 0.01 4.91
CA VAL A 31 -6.22 -0.06 4.29
C VAL A 31 -5.37 -1.17 4.93
N ILE A 32 -5.30 -1.21 6.26
CA ILE A 32 -4.55 -2.25 6.99
C ILE A 32 -5.10 -3.65 6.68
N TRP A 33 -6.42 -3.82 6.59
CA TRP A 33 -7.00 -5.11 6.20
C TRP A 33 -6.51 -5.58 4.81
N VAL A 34 -6.38 -4.67 3.85
CA VAL A 34 -5.82 -5.00 2.52
C VAL A 34 -4.35 -5.37 2.62
N LEU A 35 -3.55 -4.64 3.41
CA LEU A 35 -2.13 -4.97 3.62
C LEU A 35 -1.96 -6.37 4.23
N ASN A 36 -2.75 -6.71 5.25
CA ASN A 36 -2.73 -8.06 5.84
C ASN A 36 -3.03 -9.15 4.81
N MET A 37 -4.01 -8.94 3.92
CA MET A 37 -4.27 -9.89 2.83
C MET A 37 -3.06 -10.05 1.89
N VAL A 38 -2.34 -8.97 1.59
CA VAL A 38 -1.14 -9.04 0.74
C VAL A 38 -0.01 -9.81 1.44
N GLU A 39 0.12 -9.66 2.75
CA GLU A 39 1.11 -10.34 3.58
C GLU A 39 0.90 -11.87 3.64
N GLU A 40 -0.37 -12.27 3.77
CA GLU A 40 -0.80 -13.67 3.91
C GLU A 40 -0.85 -14.42 2.57
N HIS A 41 -1.22 -13.76 1.47
CA HIS A 41 -1.40 -14.42 0.18
C HIS A 41 -0.09 -14.53 -0.63
N ILE A 42 0.21 -15.74 -1.11
CA ILE A 42 1.36 -16.03 -1.98
C ILE A 42 1.28 -15.25 -3.30
N ASN A 43 0.07 -15.08 -3.86
CA ASN A 43 -0.18 -14.28 -5.06
C ASN A 43 -1.44 -13.44 -4.87
N VAL A 44 -1.34 -12.13 -5.06
CA VAL A 44 -2.50 -11.23 -5.05
C VAL A 44 -3.20 -11.34 -6.40
N PRO A 45 -4.50 -11.65 -6.47
CA PRO A 45 -5.22 -11.74 -7.75
C PRO A 45 -5.16 -10.45 -8.56
N SER A 46 -4.91 -10.57 -9.87
CA SER A 46 -4.81 -9.43 -10.81
C SER A 46 -6.06 -8.54 -10.84
N LYS A 47 -7.24 -9.10 -10.52
CA LYS A 47 -8.51 -8.36 -10.41
C LYS A 47 -8.51 -7.24 -9.37
N TYR A 48 -7.60 -7.26 -8.40
CA TYR A 48 -7.47 -6.20 -7.39
C TYR A 48 -6.57 -5.05 -7.86
N PHE A 49 -5.83 -5.25 -8.95
CA PHE A 49 -4.94 -4.24 -9.49
C PHE A 49 -5.73 -3.31 -10.41
N LYS A 50 -5.49 -2.01 -10.24
CA LYS A 50 -5.98 -0.97 -11.15
C LYS A 50 -4.81 -0.51 -12.01
N LYS A 51 -5.01 -0.46 -13.34
CA LYS A 51 -4.00 0.12 -14.25
C LYS A 51 -3.76 1.57 -13.84
N MET A 52 -2.50 1.94 -13.59
CA MET A 52 -2.14 3.33 -13.35
C MET A 52 -2.20 4.09 -14.68
N VAL A 53 -3.10 5.06 -14.77
CA VAL A 53 -3.16 5.97 -15.93
C VAL A 53 -1.93 6.89 -15.89
N THR A 54 -1.46 7.39 -17.04
CA THR A 54 -0.28 8.28 -17.16
C THR A 54 1.09 7.64 -16.91
N THR A 55 1.16 6.31 -16.87
CA THR A 55 2.43 5.56 -16.77
C THR A 55 2.78 4.77 -18.03
N ASP A 56 2.10 5.04 -19.16
CA ASP A 56 2.29 4.29 -20.41
C ASP A 56 3.70 4.45 -21.02
N ASN A 57 4.47 5.45 -20.57
CA ASN A 57 5.86 5.73 -20.99
C ASN A 57 6.92 5.47 -19.89
N LEU A 58 6.54 4.79 -18.80
CA LEU A 58 7.45 4.33 -17.73
C LEU A 58 7.77 2.84 -17.90
#